data_AF-A0A660MRX6-F1
#
_entry.id   AF-A0A660MRX6-F1
#
_cell.length_a   1.000
_cell.length_b   1.000
_cell.length_c   1.000
_cell.angle_alpha   90.00
_cell.angle_beta   90.00
_cell.angle_gamma   90.00
#
_symmetry.space_group_name_H-M   'P 1'
#
loop_
_entity.id
_entity.type
_entity.pdbx_description
1 polymer ?
#
loop_
_entity_poly.entity_id
_entity_poly.type
_entity_poly.pdbx_seq_one_letter_code
_entity_poly.pdbx_strand_id
1 'polypeptide(L)' 'MTFGPKKKTSKSRTRTRTTNWIKLSARKLKNRVMLNSTATGLAHMVDENGIYKDRVVVAKKGAKRTTRI' A
#
# COMPACT_ATOMS: atom_id res chain seq x y z
N MET A 1 0.84 41.42 -13.66
CA MET A 1 2.16 40.85 -13.28
C MET A 1 2.07 39.35 -13.38
N THR A 2 2.99 38.70 -14.11
CA THR A 2 3.00 37.23 -14.18
C THR A 2 3.71 36.68 -12.93
N PHE A 3 3.01 35.88 -12.13
CA PHE A 3 3.58 35.25 -10.94
C PHE A 3 4.37 34.00 -11.36
N GLY A 4 5.57 34.22 -11.86
CA GLY A 4 6.48 33.18 -12.32
C GLY A 4 7.77 33.13 -11.51
N PRO A 5 8.44 31.97 -11.44
CA PRO A 5 9.74 31.87 -10.79
C PRO A 5 10.76 32.75 -11.53
N LYS A 6 11.30 33.75 -10.83
CA LYS A 6 12.29 34.70 -11.39
C LYS A 6 13.63 34.04 -11.77
N LYS A 7 13.98 32.92 -11.12
CA LYS A 7 15.25 32.21 -11.32
C LYS A 7 15.05 30.71 -11.30
N LYS A 8 15.88 29.99 -12.07
CA LYS A 8 16.00 28.54 -11.98
C LYS A 8 16.52 28.14 -10.60
N THR A 9 15.92 27.13 -10.00
CA THR A 9 16.40 26.57 -8.72
C THR A 9 17.70 25.80 -8.93
N SER A 10 18.66 25.99 -8.02
CA SER A 10 19.91 25.23 -8.05
C SER A 10 19.69 23.75 -7.74
N LYS A 11 20.59 22.88 -8.22
CA LYS A 11 20.53 21.44 -7.98
C LYS A 11 20.44 21.09 -6.50
N SER A 12 21.19 21.81 -5.65
CA SER A 12 21.16 21.64 -4.19
C SER A 12 19.78 21.94 -3.61
N ARG A 13 19.15 23.06 -3.98
CA ARG A 13 17.80 23.43 -3.49
C ARG A 13 16.74 22.44 -3.94
N THR A 14 16.80 21.96 -5.18
CA THR A 14 15.89 20.91 -5.67
C THR A 14 16.05 19.61 -4.87
N ARG A 15 17.30 19.19 -4.61
CA ARG A 15 17.60 17.97 -3.84
C ARG A 15 17.05 18.06 -2.42
N THR A 16 17.32 19.16 -1.71
CA THR A 16 16.80 19.35 -0.33
C THR A 16 15.27 19.38 -0.29
N ARG A 17 14.61 19.91 -1.34
CA ARG A 17 13.14 19.91 -1.43
C ARG A 17 12.57 18.51 -1.63
N THR A 18 13.19 17.70 -2.49
CA THR A 18 12.67 16.36 -2.85
C THR A 18 13.05 15.27 -1.85
N THR A 19 14.15 15.40 -1.10
CA THR A 19 14.61 14.38 -0.14
C THR A 19 13.57 14.08 0.94
N ASN A 20 12.89 15.09 1.49
CA ASN A 20 11.84 14.89 2.48
C ASN A 20 10.61 14.19 1.89
N TRP A 21 10.26 14.51 0.64
CA TRP A 21 9.20 13.83 -0.09
C TRP A 21 9.52 12.36 -0.34
N ILE A 22 10.74 12.05 -0.75
CA ILE A 22 11.20 10.67 -0.97
C ILE A 22 11.16 9.89 0.35
N LYS A 23 11.60 10.48 1.47
CA LYS A 23 11.52 9.85 2.80
C LYS A 23 10.06 9.59 3.22
N LEU A 24 9.15 10.53 2.96
CA LEU A 24 7.74 10.37 3.28
C LEU A 24 7.09 9.26 2.44
N SER A 25 7.38 9.24 1.13
CA SER A 25 6.92 8.18 0.22
C SER A 25 7.49 6.82 0.61
N ALA A 26 8.77 6.74 0.96
CA ALA A 26 9.39 5.51 1.45
C ALA A 26 8.77 5.02 2.76
N ARG A 27 8.47 5.91 3.73
CA ARG A 27 7.74 5.56 4.95
C ARG A 27 6.32 5.09 4.63
N LYS A 28 5.61 5.77 3.72
CA LYS A 28 4.27 5.37 3.29
C LYS A 28 4.28 4.02 2.58
N LEU A 29 5.26 3.74 1.72
CA LEU A 29 5.41 2.46 1.04
C LEU A 29 5.78 1.36 2.03
N LYS A 30 6.74 1.59 2.93
CA LYS A 30 7.06 0.65 4.02
C LYS A 30 5.83 0.31 4.85
N ASN A 31 5.03 1.31 5.21
CA ASN A 31 3.81 1.12 5.99
C ASN A 31 2.68 0.45 5.18
N ARG A 32 2.63 0.64 3.86
CA ARG A 32 1.65 -0.02 2.97
C ARG A 32 2.03 -1.47 2.63
N VAL A 33 3.32 -1.78 2.57
CA VAL A 33 3.87 -3.15 2.39
C VAL A 33 4.14 -3.80 3.76
N MET A 34 3.51 -3.30 4.82
CA MET A 34 3.45 -4.06 6.06
C MET A 34 2.67 -5.33 5.77
N LEU A 35 3.24 -6.50 6.11
CA LEU A 35 2.51 -7.75 6.04
C LEU A 35 1.52 -7.82 7.22
N ASN A 36 0.42 -8.56 7.05
CA ASN A 36 -0.47 -8.90 8.16
C ASN A 36 0.29 -9.76 9.20
N SER A 37 -0.28 -9.92 10.39
CA SER A 37 0.33 -10.69 11.49
C SER A 37 0.69 -12.13 11.09
N THR A 38 -0.06 -12.71 10.15
CA THR A 38 0.10 -14.06 9.63
C THR A 38 1.03 -14.15 8.41
N ALA A 39 1.61 -13.04 7.94
CA ALA A 39 2.40 -12.93 6.71
C ALA A 39 1.73 -13.47 5.43
N THR A 40 0.40 -13.64 5.42
CA THR A 40 -0.37 -14.15 4.27
C THR A 40 -0.86 -13.06 3.32
N GLY A 41 -0.72 -11.78 3.67
CA GLY A 41 -1.19 -10.66 2.84
C GLY A 41 -0.76 -9.29 3.34
N LEU A 42 -1.27 -8.22 2.70
CA LEU A 42 -1.00 -6.83 3.09
C LEU A 42 -1.78 -6.43 4.35
N ALA A 43 -1.13 -5.68 5.23
CA ALA A 43 -1.75 -5.11 6.42
C ALA A 43 -2.91 -4.17 6.03
N HIS A 44 -3.97 -4.19 6.85
CA HIS A 44 -5.22 -3.45 6.61
C HIS A 44 -6.02 -3.89 5.37
N MET A 45 -5.66 -5.00 4.72
CA MET A 45 -6.44 -5.63 3.66
C MET A 45 -6.83 -7.06 4.03
N VAL A 46 -7.89 -7.56 3.39
CA VAL A 46 -8.29 -8.97 3.48
C VAL A 46 -7.33 -9.79 2.63
N ASP A 47 -6.86 -10.92 3.15
CA ASP A 47 -5.96 -11.80 2.39
C ASP A 47 -6.71 -12.58 1.29
N GLU A 48 -5.95 -13.29 0.45
CA GLU A 48 -6.50 -14.11 -0.65
C GLU A 48 -7.37 -15.28 -0.16
N ASN A 49 -7.24 -15.67 1.11
CA ASN A 49 -8.05 -16.69 1.76
C ASN A 49 -9.33 -16.13 2.39
N GLY A 50 -9.57 -14.82 2.28
CA GLY A 50 -10.73 -14.15 2.87
C GLY A 50 -10.58 -13.85 4.36
N ILE A 51 -9.36 -13.84 4.89
CA ILE A 51 -9.04 -13.68 6.31
C ILE A 51 -8.58 -12.24 6.60
N TYR A 52 -9.08 -11.67 7.69
CA TYR A 52 -8.63 -10.39 8.24
C TYR A 52 -8.56 -10.46 9.78
N LYS A 53 -7.39 -10.15 10.36
CA LYS A 53 -7.16 -10.21 11.82
C LYS A 53 -7.64 -11.54 12.43
N ASP A 54 -7.20 -12.65 11.84
CA ASP A 54 -7.52 -14.02 12.28
C ASP A 54 -9.01 -14.38 12.26
N ARG A 55 -9.82 -13.61 11.51
CA ARG A 55 -11.25 -13.87 11.30
C ARG A 55 -11.51 -14.12 9.82
N VAL A 56 -12.35 -15.11 9.51
CA VAL A 56 -12.86 -15.33 8.16
C VAL A 56 -13.93 -14.29 7.87
N VAL A 57 -13.64 -13.36 6.96
CA VAL A 57 -14.58 -12.30 6.52
C VAL A 57 -15.31 -12.71 5.25
N VAL A 58 -14.63 -13.40 4.34
CA VAL A 58 -15.22 -13.96 3.13
C VAL A 58 -15.20 -15.48 3.25
N ALA A 59 -16.36 -16.07 3.53
CA ALA A 59 -16.49 -17.52 3.48
C ALA A 59 -16.20 -17.99 2.05
N LYS A 60 -15.16 -18.80 1.86
CA LYS A 60 -14.88 -19.46 0.58
C LYS A 60 -16.16 -20.20 0.17
N LYS A 61 -16.81 -19.78 -0.91
CA LYS A 61 -18.05 -20.40 -1.39
C LYS A 61 -17.77 -21.89 -1.56
N GLY A 62 -18.35 -22.72 -0.70
CA GLY A 62 -18.09 -24.15 -0.68
C GLY A 62 -18.30 -24.73 -2.07
N ALA A 63 -17.38 -25.58 -2.54
CA ALA A 63 -17.55 -26.30 -3.78
C ALA A 63 -18.91 -27.03 -3.72
N LYS A 64 -19.80 -26.79 -4.69
CA LYS A 64 -21.05 -27.53 -4.79
C LYS A 64 -20.70 -29.01 -4.85
N ARG A 65 -21.16 -29.79 -3.86
CA ARG A 65 -21.09 -31.26 -3.93
C ARG A 65 -22.02 -31.70 -5.06
N THR A 66 -21.47 -31.86 -6.25
CA THR A 66 -22.18 -32.50 -7.36
C THR A 66 -22.23 -33.99 -7.02
N THR A 67 -23.30 -34.44 -6.37
CA THR A 67 -23.61 -35.88 -6.33
C THR A 67 -24.01 -36.30 -7.73
N ARG A 68 -23.15 -37.08 -8.38
CA ARG A 68 -23.49 -37.75 -9.65
C ARG A 68 -24.45 -38.89 -9.28
N ILE A 69 -25.71 -38.77 -9.69
CA ILE A 69 -26.69 -39.86 -9.68
C ILE A 69 -26.31 -40.82 -10.81
#